data_AF-A0AAD5T5M3-F1
#
_entry.id   AF-A0AAD5T5M3-F1
#
_cell.length_a   1.000
_cell.length_b   1.000
_cell.length_c   1.000
_cell.angle_alpha   90.00
_cell.angle_beta   90.00
_cell.angle_gamma   90.00
#
_symmetry.space_group_name_H-M   'P 1'
#
loop_
_entity.id
_entity.type
_entity.pdbx_description
1 polymer ?
#
loop_
_entity_poly.entity_id
_entity_poly.type
_entity_poly.pdbx_seq_one_letter_code
_entity_poly.pdbx_strand_id
1 'polypeptide(L)'
;MKLLLGPVDLYNIAMSLQSTSLDLEIIRSLNVLTILSTERDVILRFSDFTPLGHALVALFRDSLTEFASFDDEFIPVRTLLYHEAVAATCYIKIAAATGGRRWRRKKVLVERIVAILMVVRNLSLVTVENQVWLGKNSDFVECVVDALRISPFEEQTDVFDDADDIFEKFGEEPFDPTDFEALLSNGDVCSDYGTAKATPKKQILTFQDSATLCLEIRRTALTTLSNLAFHIQFASSSHANLVLTTIVDALSTHTTFLASHEHYPGLATPYANPASTVFLGEDLAPMALLEAFSKLGMDLGNADFFSKAGLKWIDEMLEVCVGMLPIDGIPGHANAEDVVFVDLVLSCLLNLVVVIDGAPGGSNSRGDFDKSSSFQRQKRCSIAKLPKMVPVLVGLFRQNNGAVTASNSSSFDNLSIKASRILLEAVRRGGDEARLVLKKYENVLVGMGVSGGGVVLEDVWKRVGEILFLLNDDE
;
A
#
# COMPACT_ATOMS: atom_id res chain seq x y z
N MET A 1 -6.41 19.88 -36.92
CA MET A 1 -7.36 19.09 -36.11
C MET A 1 -7.93 20.06 -35.08
N LYS A 2 -9.23 20.40 -35.15
CA LYS A 2 -9.86 21.40 -34.27
C LYS A 2 -10.16 20.73 -32.92
N LEU A 3 -9.46 21.13 -31.86
CA LEU A 3 -9.83 20.81 -30.49
C LEU A 3 -11.26 21.32 -30.25
N LEU A 4 -12.15 20.42 -29.82
CA LEU A 4 -13.60 20.64 -29.66
C LEU A 4 -13.98 21.29 -28.33
N LEU A 5 -13.01 21.63 -27.48
CA LEU A 5 -13.18 22.57 -26.38
C LEU A 5 -12.67 23.93 -26.87
N GLY A 6 -13.44 25.01 -26.68
CA GLY A 6 -12.94 26.37 -26.89
C GLY A 6 -11.65 26.62 -26.08
N PRO A 7 -10.96 27.77 -26.22
CA PRO A 7 -9.76 28.05 -25.44
C PRO A 7 -10.08 27.91 -23.95
N VAL A 8 -9.63 26.81 -23.34
CA VAL A 8 -9.86 26.56 -21.92
C VAL A 8 -9.01 27.57 -21.17
N ASP A 9 -9.67 28.46 -20.46
CA ASP A 9 -9.00 29.49 -19.68
C ASP A 9 -8.53 28.89 -18.35
N LEU A 10 -7.28 28.41 -18.33
CA LEU A 10 -6.63 27.85 -17.15
C LEU A 10 -6.57 28.85 -15.98
N TYR A 11 -6.55 30.16 -16.28
CA TYR A 11 -6.58 31.20 -15.25
C TYR A 11 -7.95 31.25 -14.56
N ASN A 12 -9.05 31.21 -15.33
CA ASN A 12 -10.39 31.16 -14.75
C ASN A 12 -10.62 29.87 -13.94
N ILE A 13 -10.06 28.74 -14.39
CA ILE A 13 -10.09 27.49 -13.63
C ILE A 13 -9.36 27.65 -12.29
N ALA A 14 -8.13 28.17 -12.29
CA ALA A 14 -7.37 28.37 -11.06
C ALA A 14 -8.08 29.33 -10.09
N MET A 15 -8.67 30.43 -10.59
CA MET A 15 -9.46 31.36 -9.79
C MET A 15 -10.72 30.70 -9.21
N SER A 16 -11.41 29.88 -9.99
CA SER A 16 -12.62 29.16 -9.57
C SER A 16 -12.32 28.12 -8.48
N LEU A 17 -11.19 27.41 -8.58
CA LEU A 17 -10.72 26.48 -7.54
C LEU A 17 -10.38 27.18 -6.22
N GLN A 18 -9.97 28.45 -6.28
CA GLN A 18 -9.68 29.28 -5.11
C GLN A 18 -10.93 29.99 -4.56
N SER A 19 -12.09 29.83 -5.18
CA SER A 19 -13.32 30.50 -4.74
C SER A 19 -13.81 29.89 -3.42
N THR A 20 -14.03 30.72 -2.40
CA THR A 20 -14.45 30.26 -1.06
C THR A 20 -15.97 30.16 -0.89
N SER A 21 -16.76 30.59 -1.89
CA SER A 21 -18.22 30.73 -1.76
C SER A 21 -19.04 30.00 -2.84
N LEU A 22 -18.40 29.45 -3.87
CA LEU A 22 -19.09 28.94 -5.06
C LEU A 22 -18.72 27.47 -5.33
N ASP A 23 -19.30 26.56 -4.55
CA ASP A 23 -19.08 25.10 -4.71
C ASP A 23 -19.35 24.60 -6.15
N LEU A 24 -20.33 25.20 -6.85
CA LEU A 24 -20.64 24.87 -8.23
C LEU A 24 -19.50 25.21 -9.20
N GLU A 25 -18.74 26.27 -8.95
CA GLU A 25 -17.60 26.66 -9.79
C GLU A 25 -16.40 25.74 -9.55
N ILE A 26 -16.18 25.33 -8.30
CA ILE A 26 -15.19 24.31 -7.95
C ILE A 26 -15.51 22.99 -8.66
N ILE A 27 -16.76 22.50 -8.56
CA ILE A 27 -17.18 21.25 -9.20
C ILE A 27 -17.01 21.32 -10.72
N ARG A 28 -17.43 22.43 -11.36
CA ARG A 28 -17.23 22.61 -12.80
C ARG A 28 -15.75 22.60 -13.19
N SER A 29 -14.92 23.28 -12.42
CA SER A 29 -13.47 23.35 -12.66
C SER A 29 -12.79 21.99 -12.52
N LEU A 30 -13.14 21.23 -11.47
CA LEU A 30 -12.65 19.87 -11.29
C LEU A 30 -13.09 18.96 -12.42
N ASN A 31 -14.36 19.02 -12.87
CA ASN A 31 -14.82 18.22 -14.00
C ASN A 31 -14.06 18.51 -15.29
N VAL A 32 -13.80 19.79 -15.59
CA VAL A 32 -12.98 20.18 -16.75
C VAL A 32 -11.57 19.63 -16.61
N LEU A 33 -10.94 19.76 -15.44
CA LEU A 33 -9.60 19.23 -15.20
C LEU A 33 -9.54 17.71 -15.27
N THR A 34 -10.57 17.00 -14.81
CA THR A 34 -10.65 15.54 -14.94
C THR A 34 -10.64 15.15 -16.40
N ILE A 35 -11.46 15.79 -17.24
CA ILE A 35 -11.49 15.55 -18.70
C ILE A 35 -10.10 15.81 -19.29
N LEU A 36 -9.53 16.99 -19.06
CA LEU A 36 -8.23 17.37 -19.62
C LEU A 36 -7.09 16.47 -19.14
N SER A 37 -7.14 15.98 -17.89
CA SER A 37 -6.14 15.08 -17.34
C SER A 37 -6.16 13.69 -18.00
N THR A 38 -7.30 13.27 -18.54
CA THR A 38 -7.46 11.98 -19.22
C THR A 38 -7.15 12.04 -20.71
N GLU A 39 -7.26 13.22 -21.33
CA GLU A 39 -7.00 13.40 -22.75
C GLU A 39 -5.50 13.40 -23.04
N ARG A 40 -4.99 12.29 -23.61
CA ARG A 40 -3.56 12.13 -23.95
C ARG A 40 -3.00 13.19 -24.90
N ASP A 41 -3.87 13.85 -25.67
CA ASP A 41 -3.50 14.90 -26.62
C ASP A 41 -3.33 16.29 -25.95
N VAL A 42 -3.75 16.43 -24.69
CA VAL A 42 -3.61 17.66 -23.90
C VAL A 42 -2.49 17.48 -22.88
N ILE A 43 -1.33 18.07 -23.15
CA ILE A 43 -0.20 18.07 -22.21
C ILE A 43 -0.37 19.26 -21.27
N LEU A 44 -0.99 19.03 -20.11
CA LEU A 44 -1.11 20.02 -19.05
C LEU A 44 0.08 19.88 -18.08
N ARG A 45 0.95 20.89 -18.07
CA ARG A 45 2.16 20.95 -17.24
C ARG A 45 2.01 21.99 -16.14
N PHE A 46 2.21 21.59 -14.88
CA PHE A 46 2.23 22.53 -13.76
C PHE A 46 3.41 23.49 -13.81
N SER A 47 4.51 23.13 -14.50
CA SER A 47 5.61 24.05 -14.78
C SER A 47 5.20 25.23 -15.66
N ASP A 48 4.30 24.98 -16.62
CA ASP A 48 3.92 25.96 -17.64
C ASP A 48 2.87 26.93 -17.10
N PHE A 49 2.08 26.48 -16.11
CA PHE A 49 1.14 27.32 -15.38
C PHE A 49 1.04 26.92 -13.90
N THR A 50 2.04 27.33 -13.12
CA THR A 50 2.17 27.04 -11.68
C THR A 50 0.98 27.46 -10.82
N PRO A 51 0.25 28.58 -11.09
CA PRO A 51 -0.91 28.96 -10.28
C PRO A 51 -1.99 27.88 -10.19
N LEU A 52 -2.20 27.09 -11.25
CA LEU A 52 -3.16 25.99 -11.23
C LEU A 52 -2.75 24.87 -10.28
N GLY A 53 -1.46 24.50 -10.28
CA GLY A 53 -0.91 23.51 -9.35
C GLY A 53 -1.09 23.96 -7.89
N HIS A 54 -0.76 25.22 -7.59
CA HIS A 54 -0.97 25.76 -6.25
C HIS A 54 -2.44 25.83 -5.83
N ALA A 55 -3.34 26.20 -6.75
CA ALA A 55 -4.78 26.22 -6.48
C ALA A 55 -5.33 24.82 -6.14
N LEU A 56 -4.90 23.78 -6.88
CA LEU A 56 -5.28 22.40 -6.59
C LEU A 56 -4.76 21.92 -5.23
N VAL A 57 -3.50 22.19 -4.91
CA VAL A 57 -2.90 21.79 -3.61
C VAL A 57 -3.58 22.52 -2.45
N ALA A 58 -3.89 23.81 -2.60
CA ALA A 58 -4.63 24.57 -1.60
C ALA A 58 -6.03 24.00 -1.39
N LEU A 59 -6.79 23.79 -2.47
CA LEU A 59 -8.12 23.20 -2.40
C LEU A 59 -8.09 21.80 -1.75
N PHE A 60 -7.07 21.00 -2.04
CA PHE A 60 -6.92 19.67 -1.44
C PHE A 60 -6.74 19.78 0.09
N ARG A 61 -5.81 20.62 0.52
CA ARG A 61 -5.53 20.86 1.95
C ARG A 61 -6.76 21.38 2.69
N ASP A 62 -7.46 22.35 2.10
CA ASP A 62 -8.67 22.92 2.67
C ASP A 62 -9.77 21.86 2.81
N SER A 63 -9.92 21.00 1.79
CA SER A 63 -10.90 19.91 1.81
C SER A 63 -10.58 18.85 2.87
N LEU A 64 -9.30 18.50 3.05
CA LEU A 64 -8.87 17.58 4.10
C LEU A 64 -9.03 18.18 5.50
N THR A 65 -8.70 19.46 5.67
CA THR A 65 -8.86 20.18 6.94
C THR A 65 -10.34 20.29 7.32
N GLU A 66 -11.20 20.62 6.35
CA GLU A 66 -12.64 20.64 6.54
C GLU A 66 -13.18 19.25 6.87
N PHE A 67 -12.70 18.21 6.19
CA PHE A 67 -13.09 16.83 6.45
C PHE A 67 -12.64 16.33 7.84
N ALA A 68 -11.46 16.73 8.31
CA ALA A 68 -10.95 16.41 9.65
C ALA A 68 -11.73 17.12 10.76
N SER A 69 -12.45 18.21 10.46
CA SER A 69 -13.29 18.92 11.45
C SER A 69 -14.60 18.19 11.81
N PHE A 70 -14.93 17.13 11.08
CA PHE A 70 -16.02 16.24 11.46
C PHE A 70 -15.50 15.33 12.57
N ASP A 71 -15.85 15.63 13.84
CA ASP A 71 -15.54 14.87 15.08
C ASP A 71 -16.13 13.42 15.09
N ASP A 72 -16.10 12.73 13.96
CA ASP A 72 -16.56 11.35 13.83
C ASP A 72 -15.32 10.44 13.90
N GLU A 73 -15.35 9.40 14.74
CA GLU A 73 -14.34 8.35 14.68
C GLU A 73 -14.35 7.72 13.27
N PHE A 74 -13.16 7.52 12.69
CA PHE A 74 -13.07 6.92 11.38
C PHE A 74 -13.52 5.46 11.45
N ILE A 75 -14.62 5.16 10.74
CA ILE A 75 -15.08 3.78 10.59
C ILE A 75 -14.05 3.04 9.72
N PRO A 76 -13.56 1.88 10.15
CA PRO A 76 -12.62 1.11 9.36
C PRO A 76 -13.19 0.60 8.04
N VAL A 77 -12.33 0.39 7.04
CA VAL A 77 -12.73 0.00 5.68
C VAL A 77 -13.54 -1.30 5.63
N ARG A 78 -13.14 -2.33 6.40
CA ARG A 78 -13.82 -3.63 6.38
C ARG A 78 -15.22 -3.55 6.99
N THR A 79 -15.37 -2.84 8.12
CA THR A 79 -16.67 -2.49 8.71
C THR A 79 -17.55 -1.75 7.70
N LEU A 80 -16.99 -0.74 7.00
CA LEU A 80 -17.73 -0.02 5.97
C LEU A 80 -18.17 -0.93 4.81
N LEU A 81 -17.31 -1.81 4.32
CA LEU A 81 -17.64 -2.79 3.26
C LEU A 81 -18.71 -3.79 3.72
N TYR A 82 -18.63 -4.24 4.97
CA TYR A 82 -19.66 -5.09 5.56
C TYR A 82 -21.01 -4.36 5.61
N HIS A 83 -21.04 -3.11 6.11
CA HIS A 83 -22.26 -2.31 6.10
C HIS A 83 -22.80 -2.07 4.70
N GLU A 84 -21.94 -1.86 3.69
CA GLU A 84 -22.33 -1.76 2.28
C GLU A 84 -22.96 -3.06 1.76
N ALA A 85 -22.36 -4.22 2.07
CA ALA A 85 -22.89 -5.53 1.70
C ALA A 85 -24.24 -5.82 2.38
N VAL A 86 -24.34 -5.58 3.69
CA VAL A 86 -25.58 -5.74 4.46
C VAL A 86 -26.67 -4.82 3.92
N ALA A 87 -26.34 -3.56 3.67
CA ALA A 87 -27.24 -2.59 3.03
C ALA A 87 -27.76 -3.06 1.67
N ALA A 88 -26.89 -3.60 0.82
CA ALA A 88 -27.25 -4.13 -0.48
C ALA A 88 -28.20 -5.34 -0.35
N THR A 89 -28.04 -6.15 0.71
CA THR A 89 -28.89 -7.32 0.97
C THR A 89 -30.19 -7.01 1.73
N CYS A 90 -30.23 -5.96 2.56
CA CYS A 90 -31.26 -5.81 3.61
C CYS A 90 -32.40 -4.81 3.37
N TYR A 91 -32.47 -4.02 2.30
CA TYR A 91 -33.71 -3.42 1.70
C TYR A 91 -33.44 -2.09 0.95
N ILE A 92 -33.83 -2.08 -0.32
CA ILE A 92 -34.86 -1.21 -0.94
C ILE A 92 -35.26 0.08 -0.16
N LYS A 93 -34.99 1.24 -0.79
CA LYS A 93 -35.73 2.54 -0.70
C LYS A 93 -35.63 3.46 0.53
N ILE A 94 -34.71 3.28 1.49
CA ILE A 94 -34.56 4.26 2.59
C ILE A 94 -33.46 5.32 2.34
N ALA A 95 -32.51 5.08 1.43
CA ALA A 95 -31.35 5.95 1.21
C ALA A 95 -31.68 7.40 0.77
N ALA A 96 -32.89 7.66 0.26
CA ALA A 96 -33.25 8.98 -0.24
C ALA A 96 -33.69 10.00 0.84
N ALA A 97 -34.08 9.56 2.04
CA ALA A 97 -34.92 10.39 2.91
C ALA A 97 -34.25 10.94 4.19
N THR A 98 -33.11 10.41 4.66
CA THR A 98 -32.63 10.71 6.04
C THR A 98 -31.24 11.32 6.15
N GLY A 99 -30.54 11.61 5.05
CA GLY A 99 -29.23 12.25 5.08
C GLY A 99 -29.32 13.73 5.50
N GLY A 100 -29.10 14.02 6.79
CA GLY A 100 -29.02 15.39 7.33
C GLY A 100 -27.95 16.27 6.64
N ARG A 101 -28.07 17.60 6.75
CA ARG A 101 -27.22 18.58 6.04
C ARG A 101 -25.70 18.38 6.26
N ARG A 102 -25.30 17.94 7.46
CA ARG A 102 -23.90 17.58 7.81
C ARG A 102 -23.37 16.43 6.94
N TRP A 103 -24.18 15.41 6.70
CA TRP A 103 -23.80 14.21 5.94
C TRP A 103 -23.64 14.48 4.45
N ARG A 104 -24.55 15.26 3.86
CA ARG A 104 -24.41 15.71 2.46
C ARG A 104 -23.12 16.50 2.25
N ARG A 105 -22.73 17.33 3.22
CA ARG A 105 -21.46 18.07 3.17
C ARG A 105 -20.23 17.16 3.24
N LYS A 106 -20.25 16.16 4.12
CA LYS A 106 -19.17 15.15 4.23
C LYS A 106 -18.98 14.37 2.93
N LYS A 107 -20.08 13.91 2.29
CA LYS A 107 -20.03 13.23 0.99
C LYS A 107 -19.43 14.11 -0.11
N VAL A 108 -19.88 15.36 -0.22
CA VAL A 108 -19.33 16.32 -1.20
C VAL A 108 -17.83 16.56 -1.01
N LEU A 109 -17.34 16.60 0.24
CA LEU A 109 -15.91 16.73 0.52
C LEU A 109 -15.12 15.49 0.09
N VAL A 110 -15.63 14.29 0.36
CA VAL A 110 -15.01 13.03 -0.09
C VAL A 110 -14.96 12.97 -1.61
N GLU A 111 -16.06 13.28 -2.31
CA GLU A 111 -16.11 13.34 -3.77
C GLU A 111 -15.13 14.36 -4.34
N ARG A 112 -15.00 15.52 -3.69
CA ARG A 112 -14.02 16.55 -4.06
C ARG A 112 -12.58 16.04 -3.89
N ILE A 113 -12.26 15.39 -2.77
CA ILE A 113 -10.94 14.79 -2.52
C ILE A 113 -10.61 13.74 -3.59
N VAL A 114 -11.55 12.84 -3.89
CA VAL A 114 -11.40 11.83 -4.95
C VAL A 114 -11.14 12.51 -6.30
N ALA A 115 -11.92 13.51 -6.68
CA ALA A 115 -11.75 14.22 -7.94
C ALA A 115 -10.37 14.88 -8.06
N ILE A 116 -9.88 15.52 -7.00
CA ILE A 116 -8.54 16.14 -6.98
C ILE A 116 -7.46 15.06 -7.13
N LEU A 117 -7.56 13.97 -6.36
CA LEU A 117 -6.61 12.86 -6.44
C LEU A 117 -6.60 12.23 -7.84
N MET A 118 -7.76 12.06 -8.48
CA MET A 118 -7.86 11.52 -9.84
C MET A 118 -7.18 12.43 -10.87
N VAL A 119 -7.45 13.75 -10.82
CA VAL A 119 -6.79 14.73 -11.69
C VAL A 119 -5.28 14.63 -11.56
N VAL A 120 -4.77 14.59 -10.33
CA VAL A 120 -3.33 14.57 -10.09
C VAL A 120 -2.71 13.22 -10.45
N ARG A 121 -3.36 12.10 -10.14
CA ARG A 121 -2.95 10.76 -10.57
C ARG A 121 -2.77 10.73 -12.08
N ASN A 122 -3.77 11.18 -12.84
CA ASN A 122 -3.73 11.17 -14.30
C ASN A 122 -2.61 12.06 -14.84
N LEU A 123 -2.48 13.28 -14.33
CA LEU A 123 -1.41 14.20 -14.75
C LEU A 123 -0.01 13.69 -14.39
N SER A 124 0.13 12.91 -13.31
CA SER A 124 1.39 12.27 -12.94
C SER A 124 1.77 11.11 -13.88
N LEU A 125 0.80 10.45 -14.51
CA LEU A 125 1.04 9.37 -15.49
C LEU A 125 1.40 9.92 -16.87
N VAL A 126 0.77 11.02 -17.28
CA VAL A 126 0.88 11.56 -18.64
C VAL A 126 2.14 12.42 -18.82
N THR A 127 2.70 13.00 -17.76
CA THR A 127 3.75 14.02 -17.88
C THR A 127 4.80 13.90 -16.78
N VAL A 128 6.02 13.48 -17.15
CA VAL A 128 7.15 13.28 -16.21
C VAL A 128 7.49 14.55 -15.45
N GLU A 129 7.38 15.72 -16.10
CA GLU A 129 7.64 17.02 -15.47
C GLU A 129 6.68 17.31 -14.30
N ASN A 130 5.43 16.83 -14.38
CA ASN A 130 4.47 16.95 -13.28
C ASN A 130 4.87 16.07 -12.09
N GLN A 131 5.50 14.91 -12.33
CA GLN A 131 5.98 14.06 -11.23
C GLN A 131 7.03 14.78 -10.39
N VAL A 132 7.96 15.48 -11.05
CA VAL A 132 8.99 16.27 -10.37
C VAL A 132 8.37 17.43 -9.60
N TRP A 133 7.42 18.16 -10.20
CA TRP A 133 6.77 19.30 -9.55
C TRP A 133 5.98 18.87 -8.30
N LEU A 134 5.17 17.82 -8.42
CA LEU A 134 4.33 17.29 -7.35
C LEU A 134 5.17 16.65 -6.23
N GLY A 135 6.17 15.83 -6.58
CA GLY A 135 7.01 15.15 -5.59
C GLY A 135 7.85 16.10 -4.74
N LYS A 136 8.26 17.25 -5.31
CA LYS A 136 9.00 18.30 -4.59
C LYS A 136 8.10 19.24 -3.76
N ASN A 137 6.79 19.19 -3.94
CA ASN A 137 5.86 20.03 -3.21
C ASN A 137 5.47 19.33 -1.90
N SER A 138 6.11 19.73 -0.79
CA SER A 138 5.90 19.12 0.54
C SER A 138 4.44 19.10 0.95
N ASP A 139 3.72 20.20 0.68
CA ASP A 139 2.32 20.35 1.09
C ASP A 139 1.43 19.39 0.31
N PHE A 140 1.73 19.16 -0.97
CA PHE A 140 1.00 18.17 -1.76
C PHE A 140 1.26 16.76 -1.24
N VAL A 141 2.52 16.40 -0.99
CA VAL A 141 2.88 15.07 -0.46
C VAL A 141 2.21 14.84 0.89
N GLU A 142 2.19 15.84 1.77
CA GLU A 142 1.49 15.79 3.04
C GLU A 142 -0.01 15.56 2.86
N CYS A 143 -0.68 16.30 1.97
CA CYS A 143 -2.10 16.07 1.67
C CYS A 143 -2.38 14.64 1.14
N VAL A 144 -1.52 14.09 0.27
CA VAL A 144 -1.70 12.72 -0.24
C VAL A 144 -1.55 11.69 0.89
N VAL A 145 -0.57 11.88 1.78
CA VAL A 145 -0.38 11.01 2.95
C VAL A 145 -1.55 11.16 3.93
N ASP A 146 -2.04 12.37 4.16
CA ASP A 146 -3.19 12.64 5.03
C ASP A 146 -4.48 12.03 4.50
N ALA A 147 -4.66 11.97 3.19
CA ALA A 147 -5.78 11.28 2.58
C ALA A 147 -5.80 9.77 2.93
N LEU A 148 -4.64 9.14 3.18
CA LEU A 148 -4.55 7.75 3.66
C LEU A 148 -5.05 7.59 5.11
N ARG A 149 -5.23 8.67 5.87
CA ARG A 149 -5.84 8.61 7.22
C ARG A 149 -7.36 8.43 7.17
N ILE A 150 -7.97 8.75 6.04
CA ILE A 150 -9.43 8.62 5.86
C ILE A 150 -9.79 7.14 5.88
N SER A 151 -10.58 6.74 6.89
CA SER A 151 -11.08 5.37 7.09
C SER A 151 -9.95 4.32 7.11
N PRO A 152 -9.28 4.06 8.26
CA PRO A 152 -8.17 3.10 8.36
C PRO A 152 -8.60 1.67 8.01
N PHE A 153 -7.64 0.80 7.68
CA PHE A 153 -7.90 -0.64 7.75
C PHE A 153 -8.11 -1.04 9.22
N GLU A 154 -8.94 -2.06 9.49
CA GLU A 154 -9.09 -2.58 10.85
C GLU A 154 -7.76 -3.16 11.32
N GLU A 155 -7.40 -2.89 12.58
CA GLU A 155 -6.34 -3.66 13.22
C GLU A 155 -6.77 -5.14 13.20
N GLN A 156 -6.00 -5.99 12.52
CA GLN A 156 -6.17 -7.44 12.59
C GLN A 156 -5.91 -7.85 14.04
N THR A 157 -6.95 -7.94 14.86
CA THR A 157 -6.84 -8.64 16.12
C THR A 157 -6.96 -10.12 15.85
N ASP A 158 -5.92 -10.87 16.24
CA ASP A 158 -5.91 -12.33 16.24
C ASP A 158 -7.23 -12.85 16.81
N VAL A 159 -7.82 -13.80 16.10
CA VAL A 159 -9.09 -14.49 16.40
C VAL A 159 -10.34 -13.68 16.05
N PHE A 160 -10.86 -13.96 14.85
CA PHE A 160 -12.30 -13.98 14.61
C PHE A 160 -12.63 -15.44 14.27
N ASP A 161 -12.70 -16.29 15.30
CA ASP A 161 -13.15 -17.67 15.10
C ASP A 161 -14.67 -17.72 14.86
N ASP A 162 -15.40 -16.66 15.24
CA ASP A 162 -16.83 -16.52 14.94
C ASP A 162 -17.17 -15.12 14.40
N ALA A 163 -18.11 -15.05 13.45
CA ALA A 163 -18.70 -13.79 12.99
C ALA A 163 -19.33 -12.99 14.16
N ASP A 164 -19.61 -13.68 15.28
CA ASP A 164 -20.16 -13.15 16.51
C ASP A 164 -19.17 -12.34 17.36
N ASP A 165 -17.85 -12.51 17.16
CA ASP A 165 -16.84 -11.77 17.93
C ASP A 165 -16.63 -10.32 17.44
N ILE A 166 -16.93 -10.03 16.16
CA ILE A 166 -16.97 -8.65 15.62
C ILE A 166 -18.05 -7.86 16.36
N PHE A 167 -19.18 -8.52 16.63
CA PHE A 167 -20.37 -7.97 17.26
C PHE A 167 -20.17 -7.66 18.75
N GLU A 168 -19.46 -8.52 19.49
CA GLU A 168 -19.14 -8.26 20.90
C GLU A 168 -18.14 -7.10 21.08
N LYS A 169 -17.15 -6.96 20.19
CA LYS A 169 -16.07 -5.96 20.32
C LYS A 169 -16.46 -4.56 19.85
N PHE A 170 -17.33 -4.47 18.84
CA PHE A 170 -17.86 -3.20 18.32
C PHE A 170 -19.31 -2.89 18.76
N GLY A 171 -19.95 -3.81 19.52
CA GLY A 171 -21.19 -3.56 20.26
C GLY A 171 -22.49 -3.64 19.45
N GLU A 172 -22.54 -4.53 18.45
CA GLU A 172 -23.64 -4.64 17.49
C GLU A 172 -24.13 -6.09 17.39
N GLU A 173 -25.26 -6.47 18.00
CA GLU A 173 -25.90 -7.74 17.59
C GLU A 173 -26.29 -7.68 16.11
N PRO A 174 -26.20 -8.80 15.36
CA PRO A 174 -26.69 -8.84 13.99
C PRO A 174 -28.16 -8.40 13.98
N PHE A 175 -28.45 -7.39 13.17
CA PHE A 175 -29.78 -6.83 13.03
C PHE A 175 -30.78 -7.93 12.64
N ASP A 176 -31.66 -8.33 13.56
CA ASP A 176 -32.68 -9.35 13.29
C ASP A 176 -33.70 -8.78 12.27
N PRO A 177 -33.82 -9.37 11.07
CA PRO A 177 -34.77 -8.89 10.07
C PRO A 177 -36.22 -8.93 10.55
N THR A 178 -36.55 -9.72 11.58
CA THR A 178 -37.91 -9.79 12.15
C THR A 178 -38.29 -8.56 12.99
N ASP A 179 -37.32 -7.89 13.62
CA ASP A 179 -37.55 -6.62 14.34
C ASP A 179 -37.92 -5.48 13.37
N PHE A 180 -37.50 -5.57 12.11
CA PHE A 180 -37.79 -4.58 11.07
C PHE A 180 -39.22 -4.66 10.55
N GLU A 181 -39.77 -5.87 10.41
CA GLU A 181 -41.19 -6.06 10.03
C GLU A 181 -42.14 -5.58 11.14
N ALA A 182 -41.74 -5.73 12.42
CA ALA A 182 -42.48 -5.20 13.57
C ALA A 182 -42.45 -3.66 13.63
N LEU A 183 -41.38 -3.02 13.17
CA LEU A 183 -41.25 -1.56 13.08
C LEU A 183 -42.03 -0.96 11.90
N LEU A 184 -42.12 -1.67 10.77
CA LEU A 184 -42.88 -1.24 9.59
C LEU A 184 -44.39 -1.43 9.74
N SER A 185 -44.83 -2.45 10.46
CA SER A 185 -46.25 -2.75 10.69
C SER A 185 -46.94 -1.78 11.67
N ASN A 186 -46.17 -1.09 12.52
CA ASN A 186 -46.69 -0.17 13.53
C ASN A 186 -46.88 1.28 13.06
N GLY A 187 -46.75 1.59 11.77
CA GLY A 187 -47.37 2.78 11.13
C GLY A 187 -47.01 4.18 11.63
N ASP A 188 -46.16 4.34 12.65
CA ASP A 188 -45.94 5.61 13.36
C ASP A 188 -44.53 6.18 13.17
N VAL A 189 -43.89 5.89 12.03
CA VAL A 189 -42.56 6.42 11.69
C VAL A 189 -42.70 7.67 10.82
N CYS A 190 -43.36 8.73 11.33
CA CYS A 190 -43.36 10.01 10.62
C CYS A 190 -43.53 11.30 11.47
N SER A 191 -43.70 11.24 12.80
CA SER A 191 -43.98 12.46 13.60
C SER A 191 -42.83 12.95 14.48
N ASP A 192 -41.89 12.10 14.91
CA ASP A 192 -40.87 12.49 15.92
C ASP A 192 -39.43 12.61 15.39
N TYR A 193 -39.24 12.78 14.08
CA TYR A 193 -37.91 13.02 13.46
C TYR A 193 -37.25 14.36 13.85
N GLY A 194 -37.92 15.18 14.66
CA GLY A 194 -37.45 16.52 15.04
C GLY A 194 -36.70 16.65 16.36
N THR A 195 -36.84 15.72 17.33
CA THR A 195 -36.37 16.03 18.71
C THR A 195 -35.80 14.90 19.57
N ALA A 196 -35.66 13.67 19.09
CA ALA A 196 -34.99 12.63 19.88
C ALA A 196 -33.52 12.48 19.46
N LYS A 197 -32.60 12.57 20.43
CA LYS A 197 -31.19 12.19 20.31
C LYS A 197 -31.08 10.91 19.48
N ALA A 198 -30.71 11.05 18.20
CA ALA A 198 -30.38 9.91 17.36
C ALA A 198 -29.22 9.20 18.05
N THR A 199 -29.46 8.01 18.57
CA THR A 199 -28.40 7.19 19.14
C THR A 199 -27.34 6.97 18.05
N PRO A 200 -26.03 6.97 18.41
CA PRO A 200 -24.93 6.79 17.46
C PRO A 200 -25.16 5.58 16.53
N LYS A 201 -25.78 4.53 17.09
CA LYS A 201 -26.16 3.26 16.45
C LYS A 201 -27.00 3.37 15.17
N LYS A 202 -27.81 4.43 14.97
CA LYS A 202 -28.65 4.58 13.75
C LYS A 202 -28.05 5.54 12.71
N GLN A 203 -26.97 6.25 13.04
CA GLN A 203 -26.24 7.09 12.08
C GLN A 203 -25.25 6.28 11.24
N ILE A 204 -24.79 5.13 11.76
CA ILE A 204 -23.79 4.24 11.14
C ILE A 204 -24.29 3.64 9.81
N LEU A 205 -25.59 3.37 9.68
CA LEU A 205 -26.18 2.65 8.53
C LEU A 205 -26.51 3.49 7.27
N THR A 206 -26.12 4.78 7.21
CA THR A 206 -26.45 5.66 6.05
C THR A 206 -25.24 6.02 5.17
N PHE A 207 -24.19 5.20 5.21
CA PHE A 207 -22.95 5.37 4.46
C PHE A 207 -22.79 4.21 3.43
N GLN A 208 -23.80 4.03 2.55
CA GLN A 208 -23.75 2.97 1.50
C GLN A 208 -22.70 3.27 0.42
N ASP A 209 -22.58 4.52 -0.04
CA ASP A 209 -21.63 4.89 -1.12
C ASP A 209 -20.21 5.21 -0.61
N SER A 210 -20.01 5.25 0.69
CA SER A 210 -18.80 5.82 1.28
C SER A 210 -17.65 4.85 1.43
N ALA A 211 -17.91 3.54 1.57
CA ALA A 211 -16.84 2.56 1.69
C ALA A 211 -16.06 2.54 0.38
N THR A 212 -16.79 2.40 -0.73
CA THR A 212 -16.26 2.51 -2.09
C THR A 212 -15.53 3.85 -2.31
N LEU A 213 -16.08 4.99 -1.89
CA LEU A 213 -15.38 6.28 -2.02
C LEU A 213 -14.10 6.37 -1.16
N CYS A 214 -14.11 5.86 0.07
CA CYS A 214 -12.92 5.86 0.93
C CYS A 214 -11.84 4.91 0.40
N LEU A 215 -12.24 3.76 -0.13
CA LEU A 215 -11.35 2.86 -0.87
C LEU A 215 -10.75 3.54 -2.08
N GLU A 216 -11.55 4.30 -2.84
CA GLU A 216 -11.07 5.04 -4.01
C GLU A 216 -10.07 6.13 -3.63
N ILE A 217 -10.25 6.80 -2.48
CA ILE A 217 -9.24 7.71 -1.92
C ILE A 217 -7.94 6.96 -1.68
N ARG A 218 -7.99 5.82 -0.98
CA ARG A 218 -6.78 5.03 -0.66
C ARG A 218 -6.06 4.55 -1.92
N ARG A 219 -6.81 3.94 -2.86
CA ARG A 219 -6.32 3.50 -4.18
C ARG A 219 -5.60 4.63 -4.88
N THR A 220 -6.30 5.75 -5.06
CA THR A 220 -5.79 6.87 -5.85
C THR A 220 -4.61 7.55 -5.16
N ALA A 221 -4.63 7.68 -3.83
CA ALA A 221 -3.52 8.24 -3.06
C ALA A 221 -2.27 7.36 -3.13
N LEU A 222 -2.38 6.04 -2.92
CA LEU A 222 -1.24 5.11 -3.02
C LEU A 222 -0.67 5.06 -4.44
N THR A 223 -1.53 4.99 -5.47
CA THR A 223 -1.06 5.03 -6.87
C THR A 223 -0.36 6.35 -7.17
N THR A 224 -0.86 7.47 -6.64
CA THR A 224 -0.19 8.78 -6.78
C THR A 224 1.17 8.78 -6.09
N LEU A 225 1.30 8.26 -4.87
CA LEU A 225 2.60 8.15 -4.19
C LEU A 225 3.57 7.24 -4.98
N SER A 226 3.10 6.12 -5.52
CA SER A 226 3.90 5.21 -6.33
C SER A 226 4.43 5.87 -7.61
N ASN A 227 3.60 6.67 -8.29
CA ASN A 227 4.02 7.43 -9.47
C ASN A 227 5.06 8.49 -9.16
N LEU A 228 5.03 9.04 -7.95
CA LEU A 228 5.89 10.13 -7.50
C LEU A 228 7.09 9.66 -6.68
N ALA A 229 7.22 8.35 -6.45
CA ALA A 229 8.11 7.78 -5.44
C ALA A 229 9.58 8.19 -5.58
N PHE A 230 10.09 8.40 -6.80
CA PHE A 230 11.46 8.86 -7.05
C PHE A 230 11.73 10.32 -6.70
N HIS A 231 10.68 11.09 -6.40
CA HIS A 231 10.75 12.52 -6.12
C HIS A 231 10.22 12.89 -4.74
N ILE A 232 9.61 11.94 -4.03
CA ILE A 232 9.04 12.14 -2.70
C ILE A 232 10.11 11.95 -1.63
N GLN A 233 10.14 12.89 -0.69
CA GLN A 233 10.77 12.71 0.61
C GLN A 233 9.71 12.87 1.69
N PHE A 234 9.59 11.89 2.58
CA PHE A 234 8.65 11.99 3.68
C PHE A 234 9.06 13.10 4.66
N ALA A 235 8.10 13.90 5.11
CA ALA A 235 8.34 14.97 6.07
C ALA A 235 8.63 14.44 7.49
N SER A 236 8.14 13.25 7.84
CA SER A 236 8.28 12.67 9.18
C SER A 236 8.26 11.14 9.16
N SER A 237 8.75 10.51 10.23
CA SER A 237 8.62 9.06 10.44
C SER A 237 7.15 8.63 10.63
N SER A 238 6.27 9.54 11.10
CA SER A 238 4.84 9.26 11.20
C SER A 238 4.18 9.11 9.83
N HIS A 239 4.62 9.89 8.83
CA HIS A 239 4.13 9.78 7.46
C HIS A 239 4.60 8.47 6.81
N ALA A 240 5.89 8.15 6.95
CA ALA A 240 6.42 6.87 6.50
C ALA A 240 5.71 5.69 7.19
N ASN A 241 5.42 5.80 8.49
CA ASN A 241 4.67 4.79 9.23
C ASN A 241 3.27 4.59 8.65
N LEU A 242 2.50 5.65 8.42
CA LEU A 242 1.15 5.55 7.86
C LEU A 242 1.13 4.89 6.47
N VAL A 243 2.09 5.24 5.62
CA VAL A 243 2.21 4.62 4.29
C VAL A 243 2.57 3.14 4.44
N LEU A 244 3.53 2.81 5.30
CA LEU A 244 3.94 1.42 5.56
C LEU A 244 2.78 0.59 6.12
N THR A 245 2.08 1.08 7.16
CA THR A 245 0.94 0.36 7.75
C THR A 245 -0.14 0.14 6.70
N THR A 246 -0.46 1.15 5.89
CA THR A 246 -1.47 1.02 4.84
C THR A 246 -1.11 -0.08 3.83
N ILE A 247 0.16 -0.16 3.44
CA ILE A 247 0.65 -1.20 2.52
C ILE A 247 0.60 -2.58 3.18
N VAL A 248 1.11 -2.69 4.40
CA VAL A 248 1.13 -3.96 5.16
C VAL A 248 -0.27 -4.48 5.42
N ASP A 249 -1.20 -3.62 5.84
CA ASP A 249 -2.60 -3.98 6.11
C ASP A 249 -3.29 -4.49 4.84
N ALA A 250 -3.09 -3.81 3.71
CA ALA A 250 -3.67 -4.20 2.43
C ALA A 250 -3.10 -5.54 1.95
N LEU A 251 -1.77 -5.73 2.01
CA LEU A 251 -1.12 -6.99 1.66
C LEU A 251 -1.54 -8.13 2.58
N SER A 252 -1.61 -7.89 3.89
CA SER A 252 -2.05 -8.86 4.89
C SER A 252 -3.49 -9.27 4.63
N THR A 253 -4.37 -8.33 4.32
CA THR A 253 -5.76 -8.59 3.92
C THR A 253 -5.81 -9.52 2.70
N HIS A 254 -5.01 -9.26 1.66
CA HIS A 254 -4.89 -10.17 0.52
C HIS A 254 -4.43 -11.58 0.94
N THR A 255 -3.40 -11.70 1.79
CA THR A 255 -2.92 -13.02 2.25
C THR A 255 -3.94 -13.79 3.07
N THR A 256 -4.69 -13.11 3.96
CA THR A 256 -5.75 -13.73 4.76
C THR A 256 -6.89 -14.23 3.88
N PHE A 257 -7.33 -13.44 2.90
CA PHE A 257 -8.34 -13.87 1.94
C PHE A 257 -7.87 -15.07 1.11
N LEU A 258 -6.59 -15.13 0.73
CA LEU A 258 -6.06 -16.27 -0.01
C LEU A 258 -6.01 -17.54 0.85
N ALA A 259 -5.64 -17.43 2.14
CA ALA A 259 -5.63 -18.53 3.09
C ALA A 259 -7.03 -19.07 3.41
N SER A 260 -8.06 -18.22 3.44
CA SER A 260 -9.43 -18.65 3.74
C SER A 260 -10.11 -19.40 2.57
N HIS A 261 -9.50 -19.44 1.38
CA HIS A 261 -10.07 -20.09 0.18
C HIS A 261 -9.50 -21.51 -0.08
N GLU A 262 -8.95 -22.17 0.94
CA GLU A 262 -8.48 -23.57 0.91
C GLU A 262 -9.52 -24.62 0.44
N HIS A 263 -10.78 -24.23 0.19
CA HIS A 263 -11.84 -25.10 -0.32
C HIS A 263 -11.98 -25.15 -1.86
N TYR A 264 -11.13 -24.47 -2.63
CA TYR A 264 -11.07 -24.61 -4.10
C TYR A 264 -9.67 -25.04 -4.57
N PRO A 265 -9.38 -26.36 -4.65
CA PRO A 265 -8.05 -26.90 -4.92
C PRO A 265 -7.63 -26.83 -6.41
N GLY A 266 -8.09 -25.83 -7.17
CA GLY A 266 -7.89 -25.78 -8.62
C GLY A 266 -7.62 -24.40 -9.22
N LEU A 267 -7.65 -23.32 -8.43
CA LEU A 267 -7.25 -22.00 -8.91
C LEU A 267 -5.77 -21.78 -8.55
N ALA A 268 -4.97 -21.77 -9.62
CA ALA A 268 -3.55 -21.51 -9.67
C ALA A 268 -3.14 -20.42 -8.69
N THR A 269 -2.05 -20.69 -7.95
CA THR A 269 -1.19 -19.79 -7.16
C THR A 269 -1.86 -18.60 -6.43
N PRO A 270 -1.44 -18.22 -5.22
CA PRO A 270 -1.93 -17.00 -4.56
C PRO A 270 -1.79 -15.71 -5.40
N TYR A 271 -1.02 -15.78 -6.49
CA TYR A 271 -0.58 -14.70 -7.37
C TYR A 271 -1.58 -14.30 -8.47
N ALA A 272 -2.59 -15.14 -8.76
CA ALA A 272 -3.50 -14.92 -9.89
C ALA A 272 -4.99 -15.06 -9.50
N ASN A 273 -5.34 -14.89 -8.22
CA ASN A 273 -6.74 -14.99 -7.79
C ASN A 273 -7.48 -13.65 -7.98
N PRO A 274 -8.32 -13.50 -9.03
CA PRO A 274 -9.12 -12.30 -9.24
C PRO A 274 -10.12 -12.05 -8.10
N ALA A 275 -10.43 -13.04 -7.25
CA ALA A 275 -11.37 -12.87 -6.15
C ALA A 275 -10.89 -11.86 -5.10
N SER A 276 -9.56 -11.73 -4.89
CA SER A 276 -9.02 -10.77 -3.92
C SER A 276 -8.95 -9.34 -4.47
N THR A 277 -8.69 -9.19 -5.77
CA THR A 277 -8.72 -7.89 -6.46
C THR A 277 -10.15 -7.38 -6.70
N VAL A 278 -11.16 -8.26 -6.72
CA VAL A 278 -12.58 -7.86 -6.71
C VAL A 278 -12.94 -7.05 -5.45
N PHE A 279 -12.29 -7.32 -4.31
CA PHE A 279 -12.62 -6.69 -3.04
C PHE A 279 -11.87 -5.36 -2.83
N LEU A 280 -10.55 -5.36 -3.05
CA LEU A 280 -9.70 -4.17 -2.82
C LEU A 280 -9.40 -3.37 -4.09
N GLY A 281 -9.72 -3.87 -5.28
CA GLY A 281 -9.46 -3.23 -6.58
C GLY A 281 -8.08 -3.55 -7.15
N GLU A 282 -7.89 -3.33 -8.45
CA GLU A 282 -6.61 -3.58 -9.14
C GLU A 282 -5.49 -2.64 -8.67
N ASP A 283 -5.82 -1.39 -8.34
CA ASP A 283 -4.86 -0.37 -7.86
C ASP A 283 -4.31 -0.67 -6.44
N LEU A 284 -4.92 -1.59 -5.70
CA LEU A 284 -4.41 -2.12 -4.43
C LEU A 284 -4.03 -3.60 -4.53
N ALA A 285 -3.90 -4.15 -5.75
CA ALA A 285 -3.44 -5.51 -5.92
C ALA A 285 -2.03 -5.70 -5.33
N PRO A 286 -1.67 -6.92 -4.89
CA PRO A 286 -0.35 -7.18 -4.29
C PRO A 286 0.84 -6.68 -5.11
N MET A 287 0.79 -6.81 -6.44
CA MET A 287 1.84 -6.29 -7.34
C MET A 287 2.00 -4.76 -7.22
N ALA A 288 0.90 -4.00 -7.24
CA ALA A 288 0.94 -2.54 -7.16
C ALA A 288 1.45 -2.05 -5.80
N LEU A 289 1.06 -2.73 -4.71
CA LEU A 289 1.52 -2.44 -3.35
C LEU A 289 3.02 -2.73 -3.18
N LEU A 290 3.50 -3.86 -3.69
CA LEU A 290 4.93 -4.21 -3.68
C LEU A 290 5.74 -3.25 -4.56
N GLU A 291 5.23 -2.87 -5.73
CA GLU A 291 5.86 -1.87 -6.59
C GLU A 291 5.96 -0.51 -5.88
N ALA A 292 4.89 -0.06 -5.23
CA ALA A 292 4.87 1.20 -4.48
C ALA A 292 5.92 1.19 -3.35
N PHE A 293 5.94 0.14 -2.52
CA PHE A 293 6.93 0.01 -1.45
C PHE A 293 8.37 -0.07 -2.01
N SER A 294 8.58 -0.87 -3.05
CA SER A 294 9.88 -1.01 -3.71
C SER A 294 10.42 0.34 -4.16
N LYS A 295 9.61 1.15 -4.87
CA LYS A 295 10.02 2.48 -5.34
C LYS A 295 10.24 3.48 -4.19
N LEU A 296 9.32 3.53 -3.22
CA LEU A 296 9.41 4.45 -2.09
C LEU A 296 10.62 4.15 -1.18
N GLY A 297 11.00 2.87 -1.07
CA GLY A 297 12.15 2.40 -0.30
C GLY A 297 13.50 2.56 -1.00
N MET A 298 13.56 2.96 -2.28
CA MET A 298 14.82 3.18 -2.99
C MET A 298 15.57 4.43 -2.51
N ASP A 299 14.86 5.47 -2.06
CA ASP A 299 15.52 6.65 -1.47
C ASP A 299 15.97 6.31 -0.04
N LEU A 300 17.27 6.44 0.22
CA LEU A 300 17.87 6.22 1.54
C LEU A 300 17.26 7.13 2.61
N GLY A 301 16.82 8.35 2.24
CA GLY A 301 16.11 9.24 3.17
C GLY A 301 14.78 8.65 3.64
N ASN A 302 14.02 8.06 2.72
CA ASN A 302 12.77 7.37 3.04
C ASN A 302 13.03 6.05 3.78
N ALA A 303 14.07 5.30 3.40
CA ALA A 303 14.51 4.10 4.12
C ALA A 303 14.85 4.39 5.59
N ASP A 304 15.51 5.52 5.86
CA ASP A 304 15.78 5.99 7.22
C ASP A 304 14.49 6.31 7.99
N PHE A 305 13.48 6.92 7.35
CA PHE A 305 12.19 7.14 7.98
C PHE A 305 11.42 5.85 8.23
N PHE A 306 11.44 4.90 7.29
CA PHE A 306 10.86 3.57 7.49
C PHE A 306 11.53 2.85 8.65
N SER A 307 12.87 2.89 8.77
CA SER A 307 13.59 2.26 9.90
C SER A 307 13.20 2.85 11.28
N LYS A 308 12.69 4.08 11.29
CA LYS A 308 12.19 4.78 12.48
C LYS A 308 10.68 4.62 12.68
N ALA A 309 9.95 4.27 11.62
CA ALA A 309 8.54 3.93 11.67
C ALA A 309 8.36 2.60 12.43
N GLY A 310 7.20 2.40 13.05
CA GLY A 310 6.96 1.37 14.07
C GLY A 310 7.54 0.01 13.70
N LEU A 311 8.45 -0.48 14.53
CA LEU A 311 9.23 -1.72 14.31
C LEU A 311 8.36 -2.95 14.07
N LYS A 312 7.13 -2.96 14.60
CA LYS A 312 6.12 -3.99 14.38
C LYS A 312 5.81 -4.16 12.89
N TRP A 313 5.57 -3.05 12.18
CA TRP A 313 5.12 -3.06 10.79
C TRP A 313 6.21 -3.46 9.81
N ILE A 314 7.48 -3.16 10.12
CA ILE A 314 8.61 -3.65 9.32
C ILE A 314 8.78 -5.16 9.48
N ASP A 315 8.67 -5.65 10.72
CA ASP A 315 8.75 -7.09 11.01
C ASP A 315 7.58 -7.83 10.30
N GLU A 316 6.36 -7.29 10.34
CA GLU A 316 5.19 -7.84 9.62
C GLU A 316 5.37 -7.79 8.10
N MET A 317 5.86 -6.67 7.53
CA MET A 317 6.14 -6.58 6.10
C MET A 317 7.17 -7.64 5.66
N LEU A 318 8.20 -7.88 6.47
CA LEU A 318 9.19 -8.94 6.23
C LEU A 318 8.52 -10.32 6.21
N GLU A 319 7.63 -10.59 7.17
CA GLU A 319 6.88 -11.85 7.24
C GLU A 319 5.96 -12.06 6.03
N VAL A 320 5.22 -11.02 5.64
CA VAL A 320 4.33 -11.01 4.47
C VAL A 320 5.13 -11.25 3.19
N CYS A 321 6.23 -10.52 2.97
CA CYS A 321 7.06 -10.71 1.77
C CYS A 321 7.68 -12.12 1.70
N VAL A 322 8.17 -12.67 2.81
CA VAL A 322 8.70 -14.05 2.81
C VAL A 322 7.58 -15.08 2.61
N GLY A 323 6.37 -14.84 3.16
CA GLY A 323 5.20 -15.69 2.95
C GLY A 323 4.69 -15.67 1.50
N MET A 324 4.96 -14.60 0.76
CA MET A 324 4.61 -14.46 -0.67
C MET A 324 5.62 -15.15 -1.61
N LEU A 325 6.77 -15.62 -1.11
CA LEU A 325 7.72 -16.37 -1.94
C LEU A 325 7.36 -17.86 -1.97
N PRO A 326 7.56 -18.54 -3.12
CA PRO A 326 7.30 -19.96 -3.21
C PRO A 326 8.35 -20.76 -2.43
N ILE A 327 7.91 -21.51 -1.41
CA ILE A 327 8.78 -22.29 -0.52
C ILE A 327 9.54 -23.38 -1.27
N ASP A 328 8.87 -24.05 -2.22
CA ASP A 328 9.45 -25.09 -3.07
C ASP A 328 10.11 -24.52 -4.34
N GLY A 329 10.21 -23.19 -4.42
CA GLY A 329 10.64 -22.42 -5.58
C GLY A 329 9.55 -22.29 -6.67
N ILE A 330 9.89 -21.60 -7.76
CA ILE A 330 8.95 -21.26 -8.82
C ILE A 330 8.55 -22.53 -9.62
N PRO A 331 7.25 -22.81 -9.79
CA PRO A 331 6.80 -23.97 -10.55
C PRO A 331 7.24 -23.89 -12.02
N GLY A 332 7.57 -25.03 -12.63
CA GLY A 332 8.00 -25.10 -14.05
C GLY A 332 6.96 -24.65 -15.08
N HIS A 333 5.72 -24.40 -14.65
CA HIS A 333 4.63 -23.85 -15.46
C HIS A 333 4.31 -22.37 -15.13
N ALA A 334 5.18 -21.70 -14.36
CA ALA A 334 5.02 -20.29 -14.04
C ALA A 334 4.98 -19.42 -15.29
N ASN A 335 4.04 -18.48 -15.30
CA ASN A 335 3.89 -17.52 -16.39
C ASN A 335 4.82 -16.29 -16.17
N ALA A 336 4.79 -15.33 -17.09
CA ALA A 336 5.61 -14.13 -16.96
C ALA A 336 5.19 -13.23 -15.77
N GLU A 337 3.91 -13.25 -15.40
CA GLU A 337 3.38 -12.46 -14.28
C GLU A 337 3.86 -13.00 -12.93
N ASP A 338 3.90 -14.33 -12.76
CA ASP A 338 4.47 -15.01 -11.58
C ASP A 338 5.94 -14.61 -11.37
N VAL A 339 6.72 -14.55 -12.45
CA VAL A 339 8.13 -14.15 -12.42
C VAL A 339 8.28 -12.68 -12.03
N VAL A 340 7.46 -11.78 -12.60
CA VAL A 340 7.43 -10.34 -12.25
C VAL A 340 7.04 -10.14 -10.79
N PHE A 341 6.05 -10.88 -10.30
CA PHE A 341 5.61 -10.83 -8.92
C PHE A 341 6.74 -11.24 -7.96
N VAL A 342 7.39 -12.38 -8.21
CA VAL A 342 8.54 -12.82 -7.40
C VAL A 342 9.68 -11.80 -7.45
N ASP A 343 9.92 -11.19 -8.60
CA ASP A 343 10.92 -10.12 -8.75
C ASP A 343 10.62 -8.90 -7.87
N LEU A 344 9.35 -8.49 -7.80
CA LEU A 344 8.89 -7.40 -6.94
C LEU A 344 9.02 -7.74 -5.46
N VAL A 345 8.64 -8.96 -5.06
CA VAL A 345 8.80 -9.44 -3.67
C VAL A 345 10.28 -9.44 -3.27
N LEU A 346 11.17 -9.97 -4.11
CA LEU A 346 12.61 -9.96 -3.85
C LEU A 346 13.17 -8.53 -3.78
N SER A 347 12.66 -7.61 -4.60
CA SER A 347 13.07 -6.20 -4.55
C SER A 347 12.64 -5.53 -3.24
N CYS A 348 11.42 -5.83 -2.75
CA CYS A 348 10.96 -5.39 -1.43
C CYS A 348 11.81 -5.97 -0.30
N LEU A 349 12.10 -7.28 -0.34
CA LEU A 349 12.95 -7.94 0.65
C LEU A 349 14.35 -7.34 0.69
N LEU A 350 14.95 -7.04 -0.47
CA LEU A 350 16.25 -6.38 -0.52
C LEU A 350 16.20 -5.01 0.18
N ASN A 351 15.17 -4.20 -0.09
CA ASN A 351 14.99 -2.91 0.57
C ASN A 351 14.76 -3.08 2.08
N LEU A 352 13.97 -4.07 2.52
CA LEU A 352 13.75 -4.38 3.94
C LEU A 352 15.04 -4.79 4.64
N VAL A 353 15.87 -5.65 4.03
CA VAL A 353 17.20 -6.00 4.56
C VAL A 353 18.06 -4.74 4.71
N VAL A 354 18.03 -3.82 3.75
CA VAL A 354 18.75 -2.55 3.83
C VAL A 354 18.24 -1.68 4.99
N VAL A 355 16.92 -1.62 5.18
CA VAL A 355 16.24 -0.84 6.23
C VAL A 355 16.47 -1.42 7.63
N ILE A 356 16.33 -2.74 7.79
CA ILE A 356 16.43 -3.45 9.08
C ILE A 356 17.88 -3.59 9.52
N ASP A 357 18.75 -4.04 8.62
CA ASP A 357 20.12 -4.42 8.98
C ASP A 357 21.07 -3.21 8.91
N GLY A 358 20.59 -2.08 8.37
CA GLY A 358 21.29 -0.79 8.34
C GLY A 358 22.39 -0.70 7.29
N ALA A 359 22.84 0.52 6.94
CA ALA A 359 23.88 0.74 5.92
C ALA A 359 25.22 0.05 6.27
N PRO A 360 25.98 -0.44 5.27
CA PRO A 360 27.27 -1.10 5.50
C PRO A 360 28.30 -0.04 5.89
N GLY A 361 28.53 0.11 7.20
CA GLY A 361 29.58 0.98 7.73
C GLY A 361 29.09 1.92 8.83
N GLY A 362 29.16 1.47 10.08
CA GLY A 362 28.83 2.30 11.23
C GLY A 362 29.48 1.89 12.55
N SER A 363 30.53 1.07 12.52
CA SER A 363 31.28 0.71 13.74
C SER A 363 32.62 1.42 13.89
N ASN A 364 33.04 2.29 12.96
CA ASN A 364 34.39 2.89 12.97
C ASN A 364 34.48 4.38 12.53
N SER A 365 33.55 5.25 12.92
CA SER A 365 33.79 6.70 12.84
C SER A 365 34.25 7.26 14.20
N ARG A 366 35.57 7.18 14.44
CA ARG A 366 36.26 8.19 15.25
C ARG A 366 36.23 9.50 14.47
N GLY A 367 35.42 10.45 14.91
CA GLY A 367 35.44 11.82 14.38
C GLY A 367 34.13 12.55 14.65
N ASP A 368 34.18 13.47 15.61
CA ASP A 368 33.15 14.45 15.94
C ASP A 368 32.49 15.06 14.69
N PHE A 369 31.16 14.96 14.58
CA PHE A 369 30.25 16.07 14.27
C PHE A 369 28.79 15.63 14.55
N ASP A 370 28.08 16.46 15.31
CA ASP A 370 26.67 16.42 15.72
C ASP A 370 26.18 15.39 16.76
N LYS A 371 26.41 15.79 18.01
CA LYS A 371 25.70 15.32 19.22
C LYS A 371 24.30 15.96 19.30
N SER A 372 23.33 15.41 18.57
CA SER A 372 21.92 15.46 18.99
C SER A 372 21.15 14.33 18.31
N SER A 373 20.53 13.47 19.14
CA SER A 373 19.77 12.25 18.80
C SER A 373 20.56 11.03 18.28
N SER A 374 21.61 10.62 18.99
CA SER A 374 22.15 9.25 18.87
C SER A 374 21.28 8.28 19.68
N PHE A 375 20.09 7.94 19.17
CA PHE A 375 19.44 6.70 19.58
C PHE A 375 20.31 5.55 19.06
N GLN A 376 20.76 4.68 19.96
CA GLN A 376 21.46 3.45 19.59
C GLN A 376 20.55 2.68 18.62
N ARG A 377 20.90 2.65 17.32
CA ARG A 377 20.32 1.67 16.39
C ARG A 377 20.64 0.30 17.00
N GLN A 378 19.65 -0.35 17.60
CA GLN A 378 19.80 -1.77 17.94
C GLN A 378 20.17 -2.45 16.63
N LYS A 379 21.37 -3.06 16.57
CA LYS A 379 21.70 -3.95 15.45
C LYS A 379 20.59 -5.00 15.41
N ARG A 380 19.85 -5.02 14.32
CA ARG A 380 18.85 -6.04 14.03
C ARG A 380 19.32 -6.79 12.80
N CYS A 381 18.97 -8.07 12.76
CA CYS A 381 19.28 -8.94 11.66
C CYS A 381 17.97 -9.55 11.14
N SER A 382 17.63 -9.23 9.90
CA SER A 382 16.48 -9.72 9.15
C SER A 382 16.41 -11.25 9.15
N ILE A 383 17.55 -11.92 8.94
CA ILE A 383 17.67 -13.39 8.99
C ILE A 383 17.46 -13.94 10.41
N ALA A 384 17.96 -13.25 11.44
CA ALA A 384 17.77 -13.68 12.83
C ALA A 384 16.31 -13.55 13.27
N LYS A 385 15.65 -12.48 12.79
CA LYS A 385 14.22 -12.22 12.99
C LYS A 385 13.34 -13.24 12.28
N LEU A 386 13.67 -13.57 11.04
CA LEU A 386 12.88 -14.49 10.23
C LEU A 386 13.74 -15.61 9.62
N PRO A 387 14.17 -16.62 10.42
CA PRO A 387 15.06 -17.68 9.94
C PRO A 387 14.51 -18.49 8.77
N LYS A 388 13.18 -18.57 8.62
CA LYS A 388 12.49 -19.21 7.49
C LYS A 388 12.82 -18.56 6.14
N MET A 389 13.35 -17.33 6.12
CA MET A 389 13.82 -16.66 4.91
C MET A 389 14.98 -17.40 4.24
N VAL A 390 15.90 -17.99 5.01
CA VAL A 390 17.09 -18.67 4.49
C VAL A 390 16.74 -19.85 3.57
N PRO A 391 15.94 -20.86 4.00
CA PRO A 391 15.62 -21.98 3.13
C PRO A 391 14.83 -21.56 1.89
N VAL A 392 13.98 -20.53 1.97
CA VAL A 392 13.23 -20.00 0.82
C VAL A 392 14.17 -19.37 -0.21
N LEU A 393 15.08 -18.49 0.22
CA LEU A 393 16.07 -17.89 -0.68
C LEU A 393 17.00 -18.96 -1.28
N VAL A 394 17.41 -19.95 -0.48
CA VAL A 394 18.24 -21.07 -0.95
C VAL A 394 17.49 -21.96 -1.94
N GLY A 395 16.18 -22.16 -1.75
CA GLY A 395 15.31 -22.86 -2.71
C GLY A 395 15.32 -22.18 -4.08
N LEU A 396 15.24 -20.85 -4.11
CA LEU A 396 15.32 -20.07 -5.36
C LEU A 396 16.68 -20.20 -6.06
N PHE A 397 17.78 -20.51 -5.35
CA PHE A 397 19.09 -20.75 -5.97
C PHE A 397 19.19 -22.08 -6.74
N ARG A 398 18.38 -23.07 -6.35
CA ARG A 398 18.55 -24.48 -6.75
C ARG A 398 17.80 -24.85 -8.02
N GLN A 399 16.91 -23.99 -8.51
CA GLN A 399 15.92 -24.37 -9.52
C GLN A 399 16.37 -24.33 -10.99
N ASN A 400 17.64 -24.02 -11.29
CA ASN A 400 18.17 -24.19 -12.66
C ASN A 400 18.32 -25.66 -13.11
N ASN A 401 17.83 -26.63 -12.32
CA ASN A 401 18.20 -28.05 -12.46
C ASN A 401 17.16 -28.96 -13.15
N GLY A 402 15.96 -28.50 -13.53
CA GLY A 402 14.92 -29.47 -13.93
C GLY A 402 13.82 -29.11 -14.93
N ALA A 403 13.46 -27.85 -15.16
CA ALA A 403 12.21 -27.58 -15.91
C ALA A 403 12.15 -26.24 -16.66
N VAL A 404 13.29 -25.66 -17.07
CA VAL A 404 13.27 -24.39 -17.81
C VAL A 404 13.39 -24.66 -19.30
N THR A 405 12.30 -24.49 -20.04
CA THR A 405 12.36 -24.31 -21.49
C THR A 405 13.22 -23.08 -21.79
N ALA A 406 14.10 -23.17 -22.78
CA ALA A 406 15.15 -22.17 -23.07
C ALA A 406 14.67 -20.70 -23.16
N SER A 407 13.37 -20.47 -23.40
CA SER A 407 12.76 -19.15 -23.57
C SER A 407 12.69 -18.28 -22.31
N ASN A 408 12.71 -18.84 -21.09
CA ASN A 408 12.56 -18.05 -19.84
C ASN A 408 13.82 -18.03 -18.96
N SER A 409 14.90 -18.70 -19.37
CA SER A 409 16.15 -18.87 -18.60
C SER A 409 16.71 -17.56 -18.02
N SER A 410 16.77 -16.49 -18.82
CA SER A 410 17.34 -15.20 -18.41
C SER A 410 16.58 -14.50 -17.27
N SER A 411 15.26 -14.73 -17.16
CA SER A 411 14.45 -14.10 -16.10
C SER A 411 14.63 -14.83 -14.77
N PHE A 412 14.73 -16.15 -14.80
CA PHE A 412 15.04 -16.96 -13.61
C PHE A 412 16.46 -16.72 -13.09
N ASP A 413 17.41 -16.45 -13.99
CA ASP A 413 18.77 -16.10 -13.64
C ASP A 413 18.82 -14.81 -12.81
N ASN A 414 18.04 -13.80 -13.20
CA ASN A 414 17.93 -12.54 -12.46
C ASN A 414 17.34 -12.73 -11.05
N LEU A 415 16.34 -13.61 -10.90
CA LEU A 415 15.75 -13.91 -9.59
C LEU A 415 16.77 -14.61 -8.67
N SER A 416 17.53 -15.56 -9.21
CA SER A 416 18.61 -16.27 -8.48
C SER A 416 19.71 -15.31 -8.02
N ILE A 417 20.09 -14.36 -8.90
CA ILE A 417 21.06 -13.30 -8.59
C ILE A 417 20.53 -12.37 -7.49
N LYS A 418 19.26 -11.94 -7.57
CA LYS A 418 18.64 -11.09 -6.54
C LYS A 418 18.55 -11.81 -5.19
N ALA A 419 18.06 -13.05 -5.17
CA ALA A 419 17.95 -13.83 -3.95
C ALA A 419 19.32 -14.04 -3.27
N SER A 420 20.37 -14.34 -4.05
CA SER A 420 21.72 -14.53 -3.50
C SER A 420 22.32 -13.22 -2.99
N ARG A 421 21.99 -12.09 -3.63
CA ARG A 421 22.33 -10.75 -3.15
C ARG A 421 21.64 -10.41 -1.83
N ILE A 422 20.36 -10.73 -1.67
CA ILE A 422 19.62 -10.51 -0.41
C ILE A 422 20.31 -11.27 0.73
N LEU A 423 20.61 -12.55 0.51
CA LEU A 423 21.27 -13.39 1.52
C LEU A 423 22.66 -12.85 1.89
N LEU A 424 23.47 -12.47 0.89
CA LEU A 424 24.78 -11.86 1.12
C LEU A 424 24.67 -10.56 1.93
N GLU A 425 23.73 -9.69 1.57
CA GLU A 425 23.59 -8.38 2.21
C GLU A 425 23.12 -8.51 3.66
N ALA A 426 22.20 -9.43 3.93
CA ALA A 426 21.74 -9.72 5.28
C ALA A 426 22.84 -10.34 6.17
N VAL A 427 23.72 -11.19 5.62
CA VAL A 427 24.89 -11.69 6.35
C VAL A 427 25.90 -10.59 6.62
N ARG A 428 26.24 -9.81 5.59
CA ARG A 428 27.23 -8.72 5.68
C ARG A 428 26.82 -7.65 6.69
N ARG A 429 25.53 -7.34 6.79
CA ARG A 429 24.99 -6.30 7.70
C ARG A 429 24.59 -6.85 9.06
N GLY A 430 23.96 -8.03 9.09
CA GLY A 430 23.50 -8.68 10.31
C GLY A 430 24.61 -9.24 11.20
N GLY A 431 25.83 -9.43 10.67
CA GLY A 431 27.00 -9.84 11.44
C GLY A 431 26.79 -11.20 12.14
N ASP A 432 27.17 -11.30 13.40
CA ASP A 432 27.20 -12.57 14.14
C ASP A 432 25.82 -13.22 14.30
N GLU A 433 24.76 -12.43 14.43
CA GLU A 433 23.39 -12.96 14.51
C GLU A 433 22.99 -13.65 13.19
N ALA A 434 23.34 -13.05 12.05
CA ALA A 434 23.10 -13.67 10.75
C ALA A 434 23.94 -14.94 10.57
N ARG A 435 25.22 -14.89 10.97
CA ARG A 435 26.15 -16.03 10.90
C ARG A 435 25.63 -17.23 11.70
N LEU A 436 25.14 -17.01 12.93
CA LEU A 436 24.61 -18.07 13.78
C LEU A 436 23.42 -18.81 13.15
N VAL A 437 22.52 -18.09 12.50
CA VAL A 437 21.38 -18.71 11.81
C VAL A 437 21.85 -19.43 10.55
N LEU A 438 22.71 -18.79 9.76
CA LEU A 438 23.13 -19.32 8.47
C LEU A 438 24.09 -20.52 8.60
N LYS A 439 24.84 -20.64 9.70
CA LYS A 439 25.69 -21.82 10.00
C LYS A 439 24.89 -23.13 10.00
N LYS A 440 23.59 -23.09 10.34
CA LYS A 440 22.69 -24.27 10.23
C LYS A 440 22.48 -24.75 8.79
N TYR A 441 22.70 -23.87 7.82
CA TYR A 441 22.54 -24.12 6.38
C TYR A 441 23.88 -24.20 5.63
N GLU A 442 25.02 -24.17 6.34
CA GLU A 442 26.36 -24.20 5.76
C GLU A 442 26.56 -25.40 4.82
N ASN A 443 26.18 -26.60 5.25
CA ASN A 443 26.27 -27.82 4.43
C ASN A 443 25.52 -27.69 3.09
N VAL A 444 24.38 -26.96 3.10
CA VAL A 444 23.55 -26.72 1.91
C VAL A 444 24.27 -25.77 0.94
N LEU A 445 24.89 -24.71 1.47
CA LEU A 445 25.66 -23.73 0.72
C LEU A 445 26.98 -24.29 0.18
N VAL A 446 27.72 -25.06 0.98
CA VAL A 446 28.92 -25.79 0.55
C VAL A 446 28.58 -26.78 -0.56
N GLY A 447 27.47 -27.53 -0.41
CA GLY A 447 26.98 -28.41 -1.47
C GLY A 447 26.76 -27.70 -2.80
N MET A 448 26.30 -26.44 -2.78
CA MET A 448 26.18 -25.61 -3.98
C MET A 448 27.53 -25.08 -4.49
N GLY A 449 28.43 -24.67 -3.60
CA GLY A 449 29.78 -24.20 -3.97
C GLY A 449 30.62 -25.29 -4.63
N VAL A 450 30.47 -26.54 -4.19
CA VAL A 450 31.23 -27.72 -4.69
C VAL A 450 30.60 -28.31 -5.96
N SER A 451 29.27 -28.22 -6.14
CA SER A 451 28.58 -28.70 -7.34
C SER A 451 28.68 -27.74 -8.54
N GLY A 452 29.51 -26.69 -8.46
CA GLY A 452 29.71 -25.61 -9.44
C GLY A 452 30.26 -26.00 -10.83
N GLY A 453 30.13 -27.25 -11.25
CA GLY A 453 30.44 -27.69 -12.61
C GLY A 453 29.20 -27.66 -13.52
N GLY A 454 28.77 -26.47 -13.95
CA GLY A 454 27.84 -26.29 -15.08
C GLY A 454 26.36 -26.04 -14.76
N VAL A 455 25.97 -25.96 -13.49
CA VAL A 455 24.55 -26.00 -13.06
C VAL A 455 24.11 -24.74 -12.30
N VAL A 456 25.04 -23.99 -11.69
CA VAL A 456 24.77 -22.74 -10.96
C VAL A 456 25.43 -21.58 -11.70
N LEU A 457 24.74 -20.45 -11.84
CA LEU A 457 25.28 -19.23 -12.45
C LEU A 457 26.55 -18.78 -11.74
N GLU A 458 27.56 -18.34 -12.49
CA GLU A 458 28.84 -17.87 -11.96
C GLU A 458 28.66 -16.75 -10.92
N ASP A 459 27.72 -15.84 -11.18
CA ASP A 459 27.39 -14.72 -10.30
C ASP A 459 26.74 -15.15 -8.97
N VAL A 460 25.95 -16.22 -8.99
CA VAL A 460 25.37 -16.80 -7.77
C VAL A 460 26.44 -17.56 -7.02
N TRP A 461 27.27 -18.33 -7.74
CA TRP A 461 28.39 -19.08 -7.17
C TRP A 461 29.42 -18.18 -6.47
N LYS A 462 29.80 -17.06 -7.08
CA LYS A 462 30.67 -16.04 -6.46
C LYS A 462 30.10 -15.52 -5.15
N ARG A 463 28.82 -15.16 -5.13
CA ARG A 463 28.13 -14.67 -3.91
C ARG A 463 28.03 -15.75 -2.84
N VAL A 464 27.77 -17.00 -3.20
CA VAL A 464 27.78 -18.12 -2.25
C VAL A 464 29.19 -18.30 -1.67
N GLY A 465 30.23 -18.17 -2.48
CA GLY A 465 31.63 -18.16 -2.01
C GLY A 465 31.90 -17.04 -1.01
N GLU A 466 31.45 -15.81 -1.31
CA GLU A 466 31.55 -14.66 -0.38
C GLU A 466 30.79 -14.89 0.93
N ILE A 467 29.59 -15.48 0.86
CA ILE A 467 28.80 -15.84 2.04
C ILE A 467 29.55 -16.87 2.90
N LEU A 468 30.09 -17.93 2.29
CA LEU A 468 30.87 -18.96 2.98
C LEU A 468 32.16 -18.39 3.59
N PHE A 469 32.79 -17.43 2.92
CA PHE A 469 33.91 -16.69 3.48
C PHE A 469 33.50 -15.89 4.71
N LEU A 470 32.42 -15.11 4.62
CA LEU A 470 31.91 -14.31 5.74
C LEU A 470 31.46 -15.13 6.95
N LEU A 471 31.06 -16.39 6.74
CA LEU A 471 30.71 -17.33 7.82
C LEU A 471 31.94 -17.82 8.61
N ASN A 472 33.10 -17.83 7.98
CA ASN A 472 34.33 -18.43 8.51
C ASN A 472 35.43 -17.39 8.84
N ASP A 473 35.18 -16.10 8.63
CA ASP A 473 36.16 -15.00 8.79
C ASP A 473 36.67 -14.77 10.24
N ASP A 474 36.26 -15.58 11.22
CA ASP A 474 36.72 -15.57 12.63
C ASP A 474 37.43 -16.88 13.07
N GLU A 475 37.64 -17.84 12.16
CA GLU A 475 38.44 -19.07 12.33
C GLU A 475 39.62 -19.09 11.35
#